data_AF-A0A8E2E3X5-F1
#
_entry.id   AF-A0A8E2E3X5-F1
#
_cell.length_a   1.000
_cell.length_b   1.000
_cell.length_c   1.000
_cell.angle_alpha   90.00
_cell.angle_beta   90.00
_cell.angle_gamma   90.00
#
_symmetry.space_group_name_H-M   'P 1'
#
loop_
_entity.id
_entity.type
_entity.pdbx_description
1 polymer ?
#
loop_
_entity_poly.entity_id
_entity_poly.type
_entity_poly.pdbx_seq_one_letter_code
_entity_poly.pdbx_strand_id
1 'polypeptide(L)' 'MANLASTYSNQGRWKEAEELEMLVMETRKRSIWAEHPSTLTSMNNLTFTLKFQGHNDEAIVLIKKCFQL' A
#
# COMPACT_ATOMS: atom_id res chain seq x y z
N MET A 1 7.22 3.09 -8.94
CA MET A 1 6.59 2.00 -8.15
C MET A 1 5.10 2.26 -7.93
N ALA A 2 4.67 3.38 -7.34
CA ALA A 2 3.25 3.76 -7.24
C ALA A 2 2.51 3.76 -8.59
N ASN A 3 3.19 4.14 -9.67
CA ASN A 3 2.59 4.18 -11.01
C ASN A 3 2.25 2.80 -11.58
N LEU A 4 2.96 1.73 -11.20
CA LEU A 4 2.73 0.39 -11.74
C LEU A 4 1.55 -0.31 -11.05
N ALA A 5 1.44 -0.18 -9.72
CA ALA A 5 0.29 -0.68 -8.98
C ALA A 5 -1.02 0.00 -9.42
N SER A 6 -1.01 1.34 -9.59
CA SER A 6 -2.15 2.08 -10.12
C SER A 6 -2.55 1.62 -11.54
N THR A 7 -1.57 1.27 -12.37
CA THR A 7 -1.81 0.72 -13.72
C THR A 7 -2.50 -0.65 -13.63
N TYR A 8 -2.08 -1.53 -12.72
CA TYR A 8 -2.73 -2.83 -12.52
C TYR A 8 -4.14 -2.71 -11.96
N SER A 9 -4.37 -1.82 -10.99
CA SER A 9 -5.71 -1.52 -10.49
C SER A 9 -6.65 -1.04 -11.61
N ASN A 10 -6.17 -0.14 -12.49
CA ASN A 10 -6.95 0.34 -13.64
C ASN A 10 -7.23 -0.75 -14.69
N GLN A 11 -6.42 -1.82 -14.74
CA GLN A 11 -6.64 -2.97 -15.61
C GLN A 11 -7.54 -4.06 -14.97
N GLY A 12 -8.04 -3.83 -13.75
CA GLY A 12 -8.79 -4.84 -12.99
C GLY A 12 -7.91 -5.96 -12.41
N ARG A 13 -6.59 -5.80 -12.45
CA ARG A 13 -5.57 -6.73 -11.97
C ARG A 13 -5.22 -6.45 -10.50
N TRP A 14 -6.26 -6.46 -9.67
CA TRP A 14 -6.18 -6.00 -8.28
C TRP A 14 -5.19 -6.79 -7.43
N LYS A 15 -5.11 -8.11 -7.63
CA LYS A 15 -4.23 -9.00 -6.86
C LYS A 15 -2.74 -8.70 -7.10
N GLU A 16 -2.39 -8.36 -8.33
CA GLU A 16 -1.01 -8.00 -8.70
C GLU A 16 -0.66 -6.58 -8.25
N ALA A 17 -1.64 -5.67 -8.20
CA ALA A 17 -1.46 -4.35 -7.60
C ALA A 17 -1.16 -4.45 -6.09
N GLU A 18 -1.94 -5.27 -5.39
CA GLU A 18 -1.82 -5.53 -3.96
C GLU A 18 -0.46 -6.16 -3.58
N GLU A 19 -0.03 -7.21 -4.27
CA GLU A 19 1.29 -7.84 -4.06
C GLU A 19 2.44 -6.84 -4.28
N LEU A 20 2.32 -6.01 -5.32
CA LEU A 20 3.33 -5.00 -5.63
C LEU A 20 3.39 -3.91 -4.55
N GLU A 21 2.25 -3.48 -4.04
CA GLU A 21 2.15 -2.48 -2.98
C GLU A 21 2.67 -3.02 -1.64
N MET A 22 2.40 -4.29 -1.30
CA MET A 22 3.01 -4.97 -0.16
C MET A 22 4.53 -5.06 -0.27
N LEU A 23 5.05 -5.43 -1.45
CA LEU A 23 6.50 -5.54 -1.66
C LEU A 23 7.19 -4.19 -1.50
N VAL A 24 6.58 -3.12 -2.02
CA VAL A 24 7.07 -1.74 -1.86
C VAL A 24 7.02 -1.31 -0.40
N MET A 25 5.96 -1.67 0.33
CA MET A 25 5.83 -1.43 1.76
C MET A 25 6.96 -2.08 2.56
N GLU A 26 7.18 -3.38 2.40
CA GLU A 26 8.23 -4.11 3.12
C GLU A 26 9.63 -3.63 2.73
N THR A 27 9.85 -3.29 1.47
CA THR A 27 11.12 -2.71 1.01
C THR A 27 11.37 -1.33 1.63
N ARG A 28 10.35 -0.47 1.69
CA ARG A 28 10.46 0.87 2.31
C ARG A 28 10.67 0.78 3.81
N LYS A 29 9.99 -0.15 4.48
CA LYS A 29 10.12 -0.43 5.91
C LYS A 29 11.51 -0.95 6.29
N ARG A 30 12.17 -1.71 5.41
CA ARG A 30 13.59 -2.11 5.56
C ARG A 30 14.56 -1.00 5.20
N SER A 31 14.23 -0.19 4.20
CA SER A 31 15.18 0.74 3.59
C SER A 31 15.23 2.10 4.27
N ILE A 32 14.16 2.53 4.96
CA ILE A 32 14.07 3.89 5.48
C ILE A 32 13.37 3.84 6.84
N TRP A 33 14.03 4.39 7.85
CA TRP A 33 13.42 4.70 9.15
C TRP A 33 12.06 5.38 8.92
N ALA A 34 11.00 4.69 9.33
CA ALA A 34 9.62 5.09 9.66
C ALA A 34 8.99 6.41 9.16
N GLU A 35 9.72 7.52 9.08
CA GLU A 35 9.18 8.89 8.99
C GLU A 35 9.21 9.50 7.57
N HIS A 36 9.67 8.79 6.54
CA HIS A 36 9.73 9.41 5.22
C HIS A 36 8.32 9.51 4.57
N PRO A 37 7.93 10.68 4.04
CA PRO A 37 6.63 10.89 3.37
C PRO A 37 6.32 9.93 2.23
N SER A 38 7.37 9.34 1.65
CA SER A 38 7.24 8.29 0.65
C SER A 38 6.55 7.05 1.24
N THR A 39 6.90 6.59 2.44
CA THR A 39 6.26 5.45 3.12
C THR A 39 4.76 5.70 3.32
N LEU A 40 4.38 6.89 3.79
CA LEU A 40 2.96 7.29 3.92
C LEU A 40 2.21 7.23 2.59
N THR A 41 2.85 7.72 1.51
CA THR A 41 2.25 7.71 0.16
C THR A 41 1.99 6.29 -0.34
N SER A 42 2.89 5.35 -0.07
CA SER A 42 2.70 3.95 -0.44
C SER A 42 1.62 3.25 0.41
N MET A 43 1.51 3.59 1.71
CA MET A 43 0.48 3.03 2.58
C MET A 43 -0.91 3.49 2.13
N ASN A 44 -1.02 4.75 1.73
CA ASN A 44 -2.29 5.32 1.30
C ASN A 44 -2.79 4.66 0.00
N ASN A 45 -1.90 4.38 -0.95
CA ASN A 45 -2.25 3.67 -2.18
C ASN A 45 -2.71 2.23 -1.90
N LEU A 46 -2.00 1.50 -1.02
CA LEU A 46 -2.38 0.15 -0.61
C LEU A 46 -3.74 0.11 0.09
N THR A 47 -3.97 1.07 0.97
CA THR A 47 -5.25 1.22 1.67
C THR A 47 -6.40 1.44 0.68
N PHE A 48 -6.18 2.24 -0.37
CA PHE A 48 -7.16 2.45 -1.42
C PHE A 48 -7.45 1.15 -2.19
N THR A 49 -6.43 0.42 -2.64
CA THR A 49 -6.58 -0.86 -3.34
C THR A 49 -7.38 -1.89 -2.52
N LEU A 50 -7.03 -2.07 -1.24
CA LEU A 50 -7.72 -2.99 -0.33
C LEU A 50 -9.21 -2.65 -0.14
N LYS A 51 -9.52 -1.35 -0.06
CA LYS A 51 -10.89 -0.86 0.08
C LYS A 51 -11.74 -1.14 -1.16
N PHE A 52 -11.14 -1.10 -2.35
CA PHE A 52 -11.81 -1.49 -3.60
C PHE A 52 -12.02 -2.99 -3.73
N GLN A 53 -11.14 -3.82 -3.15
CA GLN A 53 -11.30 -5.28 -3.12
C GLN A 53 -12.24 -5.79 -2.00
N GLY A 54 -12.70 -4.90 -1.11
CA GLY A 54 -13.56 -5.26 0.02
C GLY A 54 -12.82 -5.80 1.25
N HIS A 55 -11.48 -5.82 1.23
CA HIS A 55 -10.62 -6.19 2.37
C HIS A 55 -10.49 -5.02 3.36
N ASN A 56 -11.62 -4.59 3.90
CA ASN A 56 -11.69 -3.41 4.78
C ASN A 56 -10.94 -3.61 6.11
N ASP A 57 -10.87 -4.85 6.61
CA ASP A 57 -10.17 -5.16 7.87
C ASP A 57 -8.65 -4.96 7.73
N GLU A 58 -8.08 -5.39 6.60
CA GLU A 58 -6.66 -5.22 6.29
C GLU A 58 -6.32 -3.74 6.07
N ALA A 59 -7.20 -2.99 5.40
CA ALA A 59 -7.05 -1.54 5.23
C ALA A 59 -7.01 -0.81 6.58
N ILE A 60 -7.86 -1.18 7.54
CA ILE A 60 -7.89 -0.58 8.89
C ILE A 60 -6.60 -0.86 9.66
N VAL A 61 -6.09 -2.10 9.59
CA VAL A 61 -4.81 -2.47 10.22
C VAL A 61 -3.66 -1.66 9.63
N LEU A 62 -3.66 -1.46 8.30
CA LEU A 62 -2.62 -0.70 7.61
C LEU A 62 -2.62 0.78 8.01
N ILE A 63 -3.80 1.40 8.07
CA ILE A 63 -3.97 2.79 8.54
C ILE A 63 -3.49 2.91 10.01
N LYS A 64 -3.87 1.99 10.89
CA LYS A 64 -3.43 2.04 12.30
C LYS A 64 -1.91 1.97 12.43
N LYS A 65 -1.26 1.14 11.61
CA LYS A 65 0.20 1.01 11.56
C LYS A 65 0.87 2.29 11.05
N CYS A 66 0.20 3.03 10.17
CA CYS A 66 0.64 4.32 9.64
C CYS A 66 0.63 5.43 10.71
N PHE A 67 -0.37 5.42 11.61
CA PHE A 67 -0.48 6.39 12.72
C PHE A 67 0.40 6.05 13.95
N GLN A 68 1.00 4.86 14.01
CA GLN A 68 1.87 4.42 15.11
C GLN A 68 3.37 4.55 14.82
N LEU A 69 3.73 4.99 13.60
CA LEU A 69 5.09 5.39 13.22
C LEU A 69 5.29 6.87 13.54
#